data_AF-A0A7C5AU86-F1
#
_entry.id   AF-A0A7C5AU86-F1
#
_cell.length_a   1.000
_cell.length_b   1.000
_cell.length_c   1.000
_cell.angle_alpha   90.00
_cell.angle_beta   90.00
_cell.angle_gamma   90.00
#
_symmetry.space_group_name_H-M   'P 1'
#
loop_
_entity.id
_entity.type
_entity.pdbx_description
1 polymer ?
#
loop_
_entity_poly.entity_id
_entity_poly.type
_entity_poly.pdbx_seq_one_letter_code
_entity_poly.pdbx_strand_id
1 'polypeptide(L)'
;MRKNPERVAWAVLLLAFATFCAIIVCVPLGVRWYLLYSEREETALVESLVGTVIVEPPVGSGPIPLVKGSSRQVPPGTVIHVDETSEAVITFFDHSFLRLFSGGTVRIEQLSAPKFRSGRNPNTIHLNLLAGRVRIGTAMPLGAPLAFR
;
A
#
# COMPACT_ATOMS: atom_id res chain seq x y z
N MET A 1 -9.67 60.24 -8.80
CA MET A 1 -10.38 59.46 -9.84
C MET A 1 -10.86 58.12 -9.25
N ARG A 2 -12.00 58.09 -8.55
CA ARG A 2 -12.65 56.85 -8.09
C ARG A 2 -13.80 56.55 -9.04
N LYS A 3 -13.57 55.71 -10.04
CA LYS A 3 -14.60 55.28 -11.00
C LYS A 3 -15.50 54.24 -10.32
N ASN A 4 -16.75 54.63 -10.04
CA ASN A 4 -17.92 53.79 -9.75
C ASN A 4 -17.77 52.80 -8.57
N PRO A 5 -17.88 53.29 -7.31
CA PRO A 5 -17.81 52.45 -6.11
C PRO A 5 -18.90 51.36 -6.07
N GLU A 6 -20.05 51.59 -6.70
CA GLU A 6 -21.12 50.60 -6.82
C GLU A 6 -20.70 49.34 -7.59
N ARG A 7 -19.88 49.48 -8.64
CA ARG A 7 -19.35 48.31 -9.38
C ARG A 7 -18.40 47.50 -8.52
N VAL A 8 -17.64 48.15 -7.64
CA VAL A 8 -16.73 47.47 -6.72
C VAL A 8 -17.53 46.73 -5.65
N ALA A 9 -18.57 47.34 -5.09
CA ALA A 9 -19.47 46.69 -4.13
C ALA A 9 -20.15 45.45 -4.73
N TRP A 10 -20.68 45.56 -5.95
CA TRP A 10 -21.25 44.43 -6.69
C TRP A 10 -20.23 43.33 -7.00
N ALA A 11 -19.01 43.71 -7.39
CA ALA A 11 -17.94 42.75 -7.65
C ALA A 11 -17.56 41.98 -6.38
N VAL A 12 -17.44 42.66 -5.23
CA VAL A 12 -17.14 42.02 -3.95
C VAL A 12 -18.27 41.08 -3.52
N LEU A 13 -19.54 41.49 -3.69
CA LEU A 13 -20.69 40.64 -3.35
C LEU A 13 -20.73 39.37 -4.21
N LEU A 14 -20.52 39.50 -5.53
CA LEU A 14 -20.47 38.37 -6.45
C LEU A 14 -19.27 37.46 -6.18
N LEU A 15 -18.10 38.04 -5.85
CA LEU A 15 -16.92 37.26 -5.49
C LEU A 15 -17.15 36.46 -4.20
N ALA A 16 -17.72 37.09 -3.16
CA ALA A 16 -18.04 36.42 -1.91
C ALA A 16 -19.06 35.29 -2.12
N PHE A 17 -20.11 35.54 -2.90
CA PHE A 17 -21.11 34.53 -3.26
C PHE A 17 -20.49 33.38 -4.06
N ALA A 18 -19.68 33.67 -5.08
CA ALA A 18 -19.00 32.65 -5.86
C ALA A 18 -18.03 31.82 -5.01
N THR A 19 -17.30 32.46 -4.08
CA THR A 19 -16.39 31.77 -3.15
C THR A 19 -17.18 30.85 -2.21
N PHE A 20 -18.32 31.31 -1.71
CA PHE A 20 -19.20 30.50 -0.86
C PHE A 20 -19.75 29.28 -1.60
N CYS A 21 -20.27 29.45 -2.82
CA CYS A 21 -20.71 28.34 -3.65
C CYS A 21 -19.56 27.38 -3.98
N ALA A 22 -18.37 27.91 -4.30
CA ALA A 22 -17.20 27.09 -4.57
C ALA A 22 -16.82 26.23 -3.35
N ILE A 23 -16.83 26.78 -2.13
CA ILE A 23 -16.55 26.01 -0.91
C ILE A 23 -17.59 24.91 -0.71
N ILE A 24 -18.88 25.20 -0.87
CA ILE A 24 -19.96 24.22 -0.72
C ILE A 24 -19.81 23.03 -1.68
N VAL A 25 -19.28 23.24 -2.88
CA VAL A 25 -19.10 22.17 -3.87
C VAL A 25 -17.74 21.48 -3.70
N CYS A 26 -16.66 22.25 -3.54
CA CYS A 26 -15.31 21.72 -3.45
C CYS A 26 -15.07 20.91 -2.18
N VAL A 27 -15.68 21.27 -1.05
CA VAL A 27 -15.52 20.53 0.22
C VAL A 27 -16.06 19.10 0.13
N PRO A 28 -17.34 18.83 -0.19
CA PRO A 28 -17.84 17.46 -0.27
C PRO A 28 -17.19 16.68 -1.41
N LEU A 29 -16.85 17.32 -2.53
CA LEU A 29 -16.17 16.67 -3.64
C LEU A 29 -14.74 16.28 -3.24
N GLY A 30 -14.02 17.17 -2.56
CA GLY A 30 -12.69 16.92 -2.02
C GLY A 30 -12.69 15.81 -0.97
N VAL A 31 -13.65 15.82 -0.04
CA VAL A 31 -13.82 14.75 0.95
C VAL A 31 -14.12 13.42 0.26
N ARG A 32 -15.04 13.41 -0.72
CA ARG A 32 -15.37 12.19 -1.46
C ARG A 32 -14.15 11.66 -2.22
N TRP A 33 -13.39 12.53 -2.87
CA TRP A 33 -12.19 12.15 -3.59
C TRP A 33 -11.10 11.61 -2.64
N TYR A 34 -10.91 12.27 -1.50
CA TYR A 34 -9.98 11.84 -0.45
C TYR A 34 -10.35 10.48 0.13
N LEU A 35 -11.64 10.23 0.41
CA LEU A 35 -12.12 8.94 0.90
C LEU A 35 -11.96 7.81 -0.12
N LEU A 36 -12.10 8.12 -1.42
CA LEU A 36 -11.99 7.13 -2.50
C LEU A 36 -10.55 6.77 -2.86
N TYR A 37 -9.63 7.73 -2.79
CA TYR A 37 -8.25 7.58 -3.26
C TYR A 37 -7.21 7.43 -2.13
N SER A 38 -7.63 7.47 -0.86
CA SER A 38 -6.69 7.22 0.23
C SER A 38 -6.30 5.74 0.25
N GLU A 39 -5.14 5.46 -0.33
CA GLU A 39 -4.42 4.19 -0.18
C GLU A 39 -3.56 4.23 1.08
N ARG A 40 -3.39 3.07 1.72
CA ARG A 40 -2.45 2.88 2.82
C ARG A 40 -1.47 1.79 2.45
N GLU A 41 -0.18 2.09 2.60
CA GLU A 41 0.87 1.08 2.52
C GLU A 41 0.73 0.18 3.74
N GLU A 42 0.54 -1.12 3.51
CA GLU A 42 0.41 -2.12 4.57
C GLU A 42 1.67 -2.99 4.61
N THR A 43 2.02 -3.47 5.81
CA THR A 43 3.19 -4.31 6.03
C THR A 43 2.84 -5.79 5.86
N ALA A 44 3.79 -6.59 5.35
CA ALA A 44 3.66 -8.05 5.33
C ALA A 44 4.44 -8.65 6.50
N LEU A 45 3.99 -9.81 7.01
CA LEU A 45 4.69 -10.56 8.04
C LEU A 45 5.49 -11.68 7.39
N VAL A 46 6.82 -11.63 7.51
CA VAL A 46 7.73 -12.66 7.03
C VAL A 46 8.15 -13.54 8.20
N GLU A 47 7.97 -14.84 8.07
CA GLU A 47 8.38 -15.85 9.04
C GLU A 47 9.35 -16.85 8.40
N SER A 48 10.45 -17.13 9.09
CA SER A 48 11.38 -18.19 8.69
C SER A 48 10.91 -19.53 9.28
N LEU A 49 10.48 -20.46 8.44
CA LEU A 49 10.03 -21.81 8.86
C LEU A 49 11.19 -22.75 9.13
N VAL A 50 12.22 -22.67 8.27
CA VAL A 50 13.42 -23.49 8.34
C VAL A 50 14.61 -22.65 7.89
N GLY A 51 15.73 -22.77 8.59
CA GLY A 51 16.98 -22.12 8.23
C GLY A 51 17.02 -20.61 8.52
N THR A 52 17.90 -19.93 7.81
CA THR A 52 18.11 -18.48 7.90
C THR A 52 17.64 -17.81 6.61
N VAL A 53 16.78 -16.81 6.76
CA VAL A 53 16.24 -16.01 5.66
C VAL A 53 16.80 -14.61 5.80
N ILE A 54 17.37 -14.06 4.74
CA ILE A 54 17.92 -12.71 4.75
C ILE A 54 16.85 -11.76 4.24
N VAL A 55 16.53 -10.76 5.05
CA VAL A 55 15.55 -9.72 4.71
C VAL A 55 16.31 -8.41 4.56
N GLU A 56 16.19 -7.78 3.41
CA GLU A 56 16.80 -6.50 3.09
C GLU A 56 15.72 -5.43 2.90
N PRO A 57 15.48 -4.58 3.92
CA PRO A 57 14.53 -3.48 3.83
C PRO A 57 14.96 -2.44 2.80
N PRO A 58 14.01 -1.72 2.16
CA PRO A 58 14.32 -0.70 1.16
C PRO A 58 15.03 0.53 1.74
N VAL A 59 14.86 0.82 3.04
CA VAL A 59 15.39 2.02 3.68
C VAL A 59 15.96 1.71 5.07
N GLY A 60 17.20 2.16 5.31
CA GLY A 60 17.72 2.42 6.65
C GLY A 60 18.17 1.23 7.49
N SER A 61 18.16 0.00 6.97
CA SER A 61 18.71 -1.15 7.68
C SER A 61 19.36 -2.10 6.67
N GLY A 62 20.62 -2.47 6.90
CA GLY A 62 21.30 -3.47 6.08
C GLY A 62 20.66 -4.85 6.20
N PRO A 63 21.22 -5.88 5.53
CA PRO A 63 20.65 -7.22 5.50
C PRO A 63 20.41 -7.77 6.92
N ILE A 64 19.16 -8.10 7.25
CA ILE A 64 18.77 -8.64 8.56
C ILE A 64 18.53 -10.15 8.41
N PRO A 65 19.32 -11.01 9.07
CA PRO A 65 19.06 -12.44 9.09
C PRO A 65 17.89 -12.76 10.04
N LEU A 66 16.88 -13.45 9.54
CA LEU A 66 15.79 -14.06 10.29
C LEU A 66 16.09 -15.54 10.50
N VAL A 67 16.25 -15.92 11.76
CA VAL A 67 16.43 -17.31 12.19
C VAL A 67 15.10 -18.05 12.28
N LYS A 68 15.14 -19.39 12.25
CA LYS A 68 13.96 -20.26 12.39
C LYS A 68 13.01 -19.83 13.52
N GLY A 69 11.73 -19.70 13.22
CA GLY A 69 10.67 -19.32 14.16
C GLY A 69 10.62 -17.83 14.49
N SER A 70 11.49 -17.00 13.90
CA SER A 70 11.37 -15.55 13.98
C SER A 70 10.45 -15.02 12.89
N SER A 71 9.56 -14.11 13.29
CA SER A 71 8.71 -13.36 12.38
C SER A 71 9.04 -11.87 12.45
N ARG A 72 8.97 -11.19 11.32
CA ARG A 72 9.21 -9.76 11.21
C ARG A 72 8.24 -9.13 10.24
N GLN A 73 7.72 -7.97 10.62
CA GLN A 73 6.95 -7.13 9.72
C GLN A 73 7.90 -6.38 8.78
N VAL A 74 7.65 -6.50 7.48
CA VAL A 74 8.44 -5.87 6.42
C VAL A 74 7.57 -4.91 5.61
N PRO A 75 8.08 -3.70 5.31
CA PRO A 75 7.40 -2.77 4.42
C PRO A 75 7.51 -3.21 2.96
N PRO A 76 6.65 -2.67 2.06
CA PRO A 76 6.84 -2.82 0.62
C PRO A 76 8.21 -2.26 0.19
N GLY A 77 8.80 -2.82 -0.87
CA GLY A 77 10.17 -2.55 -1.31
C GLY A 77 11.24 -3.50 -0.75
N THR A 78 10.86 -4.39 0.16
CA THR A 78 11.81 -5.32 0.81
C THR A 78 12.18 -6.49 -0.11
N VAL A 79 13.47 -6.83 -0.16
CA VAL A 79 13.98 -8.04 -0.83
C VAL A 79 14.17 -9.14 0.19
N ILE A 80 13.66 -10.32 -0.10
CA ILE A 80 13.74 -11.50 0.75
C ILE A 80 14.51 -12.55 0.00
N HIS A 81 15.63 -12.95 0.59
CA HIS A 81 16.51 -13.98 0.06
C HIS A 81 16.49 -15.20 0.99
N VAL A 82 16.19 -16.36 0.41
CA VAL A 82 16.10 -17.64 1.11
C VAL A 82 17.25 -18.51 0.64
N ASP A 83 18.07 -18.95 1.60
CA ASP A 83 19.20 -19.85 1.37
C ASP A 83 18.74 -21.23 0.84
N GLU A 84 19.67 -22.02 0.30
CA GLU A 84 19.40 -23.35 -0.27
C GLU A 84 18.87 -24.38 0.74
N THR A 85 19.05 -24.13 2.04
CA THR A 85 18.55 -24.99 3.13
C THR A 85 17.36 -24.40 3.88
N SER A 86 16.87 -23.24 3.44
CA SER A 86 15.88 -22.44 4.17
C SER A 86 14.53 -22.43 3.48
N GLU A 87 13.48 -22.13 4.25
CA GLU A 87 12.13 -21.87 3.74
C GLU A 87 11.50 -20.70 4.51
N ALA A 88 10.79 -19.84 3.78
CA ALA A 88 10.09 -18.70 4.34
C ALA A 88 8.60 -18.74 4.01
N VAL A 89 7.76 -18.27 4.92
CA VAL A 89 6.36 -17.93 4.65
C VAL A 89 6.15 -16.45 4.87
N ILE A 90 5.56 -15.81 3.88
CA ILE A 90 5.17 -14.41 3.89
C ILE A 90 3.64 -14.39 4.03
N THR A 91 3.13 -13.84 5.12
CA THR A 91 1.71 -13.64 5.34
C THR A 91 1.38 -12.18 5.04
N PHE A 92 0.46 -11.94 4.12
CA PHE A 92 -0.02 -10.61 3.74
C PHE A 92 -1.15 -10.15 4.66
N PHE A 93 -1.49 -8.87 4.58
CA PHE A 93 -2.58 -8.24 5.34
C PHE A 93 -3.95 -8.88 5.07
N ASP A 94 -4.17 -9.46 3.89
CA ASP A 94 -5.42 -10.12 3.49
C ASP A 94 -5.46 -11.61 3.88
N HIS A 95 -4.64 -12.03 4.84
CA HIS A 95 -4.45 -13.44 5.25
C HIS A 95 -4.01 -14.40 4.13
N SER A 96 -3.74 -13.88 2.93
CA SER A 96 -3.07 -14.61 1.86
C SER A 96 -1.63 -14.88 2.28
N PHE A 97 -1.08 -16.01 1.85
CA PHE A 97 0.27 -16.40 2.20
C PHE A 97 1.07 -16.82 0.96
N LEU A 98 2.36 -16.53 0.98
CA LEU A 98 3.32 -16.95 -0.02
C LEU A 98 4.38 -17.78 0.67
N ARG A 99 4.58 -19.01 0.21
CA ARG A 99 5.67 -19.86 0.64
C ARG A 99 6.80 -19.78 -0.38
N LEU A 100 7.96 -19.35 0.09
CA LEU A 100 9.19 -19.27 -0.69
C LEU A 100 10.06 -20.48 -0.33
N PHE A 101 10.42 -21.26 -1.35
CA PHE A 101 11.25 -22.44 -1.19
C PHE A 101 12.74 -22.08 -1.26
N SER A 102 13.57 -23.06 -0.94
CA SER A 102 15.03 -22.96 -0.95
C SER A 102 15.61 -22.34 -2.22
N GLY A 103 16.63 -21.50 -2.06
CA GLY A 103 17.29 -20.76 -3.15
C GLY A 103 16.38 -19.70 -3.79
N GLY A 104 15.29 -19.35 -3.13
CA GLY A 104 14.31 -18.39 -3.60
C GLY A 104 14.69 -16.96 -3.29
N THR A 105 14.52 -16.06 -4.26
CA THR A 105 14.65 -14.60 -4.04
C THR A 105 13.40 -13.90 -4.55
N VAL A 106 12.70 -13.21 -3.65
CA VAL A 106 11.48 -12.45 -3.97
C VAL A 106 11.66 -11.01 -3.53
N ARG A 107 11.28 -10.08 -4.39
CA ARG A 107 11.13 -8.67 -4.05
C ARG A 107 9.66 -8.35 -3.90
N ILE A 108 9.30 -7.76 -2.77
CA ILE A 108 7.97 -7.20 -2.55
C ILE A 108 8.01 -5.80 -3.16
N GLU A 109 7.35 -5.58 -4.29
CA GLU A 109 7.36 -4.28 -4.96
C GLU A 109 6.28 -3.36 -4.41
N GLN A 110 5.08 -3.88 -4.18
CA GLN A 110 3.97 -3.06 -3.70
C GLN A 110 2.98 -3.88 -2.87
N LEU A 111 2.59 -3.32 -1.72
CA LEU A 111 1.54 -3.82 -0.82
C LEU A 111 0.63 -2.65 -0.48
N SER A 112 -0.44 -2.48 -1.25
CA SER A 112 -1.37 -1.36 -1.09
C SER A 112 -2.76 -1.89 -0.80
N ALA A 113 -3.36 -1.42 0.29
CA ALA A 113 -4.75 -1.68 0.65
C ALA A 113 -5.54 -0.34 0.70
N PRO A 114 -6.82 -0.34 0.32
CA PRO A 114 -7.67 0.84 0.48
C PRO A 114 -7.85 1.13 1.97
N LYS A 115 -7.59 2.37 2.39
CA LYS A 115 -7.67 2.78 3.81
C LYS A 115 -9.10 2.74 4.36
N PHE A 116 -10.10 2.85 3.47
CA PHE A 116 -11.51 2.90 3.82
C PHE A 116 -12.30 1.79 3.11
N ARG A 117 -13.28 1.20 3.82
CA ARG A 117 -14.16 0.12 3.29
C ARG A 117 -14.95 0.53 2.05
N SER A 118 -15.16 1.83 1.84
CA SER A 118 -15.82 2.41 0.67
C SER A 118 -14.85 2.80 -0.46
N GLY A 119 -13.54 2.58 -0.28
CA GLY A 119 -12.50 2.85 -1.28
C GLY A 119 -12.69 1.95 -2.50
N ARG A 120 -12.60 2.53 -3.69
CA ARG A 120 -12.82 1.81 -4.96
C ARG A 120 -11.56 1.14 -5.50
N ASN A 121 -10.41 1.39 -4.87
CA ASN A 121 -9.13 0.85 -5.32
C ASN A 121 -8.99 -0.61 -4.86
N PRO A 122 -8.60 -1.52 -5.77
CA PRO A 122 -8.40 -2.93 -5.47
C PRO A 122 -7.23 -3.14 -4.52
N ASN A 123 -7.28 -4.22 -3.73
CA ASN A 123 -6.12 -4.70 -2.99
C ASN A 123 -5.05 -5.10 -4.02
N THR A 124 -3.91 -4.42 -4.01
CA THR A 124 -2.85 -4.65 -5.01
C THR A 124 -1.62 -5.22 -4.34
N ILE A 125 -1.23 -6.41 -4.78
CA ILE A 125 -0.04 -7.13 -4.31
C ILE A 125 0.85 -7.36 -5.53
N HIS A 126 1.96 -6.63 -5.61
CA HIS A 126 2.97 -6.79 -6.66
C HIS A 126 4.22 -7.45 -6.09
N LEU A 127 4.57 -8.60 -6.67
CA LEU A 127 5.66 -9.43 -6.21
C LEU A 127 6.51 -9.81 -7.42
N ASN A 128 7.81 -9.55 -7.31
CA ASN A 128 8.75 -9.90 -8.36
C ASN A 128 9.61 -11.08 -7.91
N LEU A 129 9.41 -12.22 -8.55
CA LEU A 129 10.21 -13.42 -8.33
C LEU A 129 11.50 -13.32 -9.16
N LEU A 130 12.62 -13.09 -8.49
CA LEU A 130 13.92 -12.99 -9.13
C LEU A 130 14.53 -14.38 -9.38
N ALA A 131 14.34 -15.31 -8.44
CA ALA A 131 14.87 -16.67 -8.52
C ALA A 131 14.09 -17.66 -7.66
N GLY A 132 14.13 -18.94 -8.05
CA GLY A 132 13.63 -20.08 -7.26
C GLY A 132 12.16 -20.41 -7.50
N ARG A 133 11.53 -21.02 -6.48
CA ARG A 133 10.14 -21.49 -6.55
C ARG A 133 9.31 -20.87 -5.45
N VAL A 134 8.07 -20.56 -5.80
CA VAL A 134 7.10 -19.95 -4.91
C VAL A 134 5.79 -20.69 -5.00
N ARG A 135 5.10 -20.86 -3.87
CA ARG A 135 3.70 -21.26 -3.82
C ARG A 135 2.87 -20.16 -3.20
N ILE A 136 1.88 -19.68 -3.94
CA ILE A 136 0.93 -18.66 -3.49
C ILE A 136 -0.35 -19.37 -3.04
N GLY A 137 -0.79 -19.09 -1.82
CA GLY A 137 -2.11 -19.44 -1.31
C GLY A 137 -2.90 -18.16 -1.12
N THR A 138 -3.92 -17.93 -1.93
CA THR A 138 -4.83 -16.79 -1.76
C THR A 138 -5.91 -17.17 -0.74
N ALA A 139 -6.12 -16.29 0.24
CA ALA A 139 -7.31 -16.35 1.06
C ALA A 139 -8.50 -15.77 0.30
N MET A 140 -9.72 -16.15 0.66
CA MET A 140 -10.93 -15.63 0.03
C MET A 140 -11.01 -14.11 0.28
N PRO A 141 -11.06 -13.26 -0.76
CA PRO A 141 -11.07 -11.81 -0.57
C PRO A 141 -12.36 -11.39 0.13
N LEU A 142 -12.23 -10.87 1.36
CA LEU A 142 -13.37 -10.52 2.22
C LEU A 142 -14.04 -9.16 1.88
N GLY A 143 -13.80 -8.58 0.70
CA GLY A 143 -14.57 -7.39 0.29
C GLY A 143 -14.07 -6.54 -0.88
N ALA A 144 -12.83 -6.71 -1.34
CA ALA A 144 -12.28 -5.95 -2.47
C ALA A 144 -11.63 -6.89 -3.50
N PRO A 145 -11.71 -6.60 -4.81
CA PRO A 145 -11.05 -7.39 -5.83
C PRO A 145 -9.52 -7.36 -5.62
N LEU A 146 -8.90 -8.54 -5.62
CA LEU A 146 -7.45 -8.71 -5.55
C LEU A 146 -6.86 -8.66 -6.96
N ALA A 147 -5.95 -7.71 -7.19
CA ALA A 147 -5.12 -7.70 -8.39
C ALA A 147 -3.76 -8.31 -8.06
N PHE A 148 -3.52 -9.52 -8.57
CA PHE A 148 -2.23 -10.20 -8.47
C PHE A 148 -1.51 -10.04 -9.81
N ARG A 149 -0.33 -9.41 -9.80
CA ARG A 149 0.47 -9.14 -11.01
C ARG A 149 1.96 -9.25 -10.72
#